data_AF-A0A9W9YMU0-F1
#
_entry.id   AF-A0A9W9YMU0-F1
#
_cell.length_a   1.000
_cell.length_b   1.000
_cell.length_c   1.000
_cell.angle_alpha   90.00
_cell.angle_beta   90.00
_cell.angle_gamma   90.00
#
_symmetry.space_group_name_H-M   'P 1'
#
loop_
_entity.id
_entity.type
_entity.pdbx_description
1 polymer ?
#
loop_
_entity_poly.entity_id
_entity_poly.type
_entity_poly.pdbx_seq_one_letter_code
_entity_poly.pdbx_strand_id
1 'polypeptide(L)'
;MAKNKRKRKLKEQDFQKVKLRIGKKLQPAQNATDTSFKSRSIFIPSQLQQKLDSEPTNQRNQSLKDLLSQVGHYSVTTRQEALVGLKDLFQRHEYLLQENLGIVIKRVAEKMTDSDPSVRQSLLLLLCFVFPLVPQERMAPFSPLVTAHLSCAMTHIYDDIQHDSLGFLELCLRYFPDLMVTSSSQLIQNFVGMISHQTTSGTKMSKGLQHKAGKGLSVNPKGKLSSLRSRLKVLQQLLAFLKALESSTNSFQGRNPFSSRNHVDLSSKKPVFHLRSIYQHKFRFCSIQLKNQSYYPSPWTTLQCLVCHQQTQK
;
A
#
# COMPACT_ATOMS: atom_id res chain seq x y z
N MET A 1 91.25 12.81 -15.54
CA MET A 1 90.91 12.98 -14.12
C MET A 1 89.44 13.39 -13.83
N ALA A 2 88.43 12.88 -14.56
CA ALA A 2 87.02 13.34 -14.42
C ALA A 2 86.07 12.37 -13.66
N LYS A 3 86.44 11.10 -13.48
CA LYS A 3 85.57 10.08 -12.85
C LYS A 3 85.46 10.24 -11.32
N ASN A 4 86.46 10.82 -10.66
CA ASN A 4 86.49 10.95 -9.19
C ASN A 4 85.57 12.08 -8.66
N LYS A 5 85.39 13.15 -9.45
CA LYS A 5 84.52 14.28 -9.07
C LYS A 5 83.02 13.93 -9.12
N ARG A 6 82.63 13.05 -10.05
CA ARG A 6 81.27 12.50 -10.13
C ARG A 6 80.96 11.60 -8.92
N LYS A 7 81.88 10.70 -8.55
CA LYS A 7 81.70 9.80 -7.39
C LYS A 7 81.59 10.56 -6.06
N ARG A 8 82.31 11.69 -5.89
CA ARG A 8 82.16 12.58 -4.73
C ARG A 8 80.80 13.28 -4.70
N LYS A 9 80.34 13.84 -5.83
CA LYS A 9 79.01 14.48 -5.93
C LYS A 9 77.84 13.52 -5.64
N LEU A 10 77.97 12.24 -5.96
CA LEU A 10 76.97 11.23 -5.60
C LEU A 10 76.91 11.02 -4.08
N LYS A 11 78.06 10.84 -3.42
CA LYS A 11 78.14 10.70 -1.96
C LYS A 11 77.68 11.95 -1.19
N GLU A 12 77.83 13.12 -1.79
CA GLU A 12 77.46 14.41 -1.19
C GLU A 12 75.98 14.76 -1.42
N GLN A 13 75.29 14.04 -2.32
CA GLN A 13 73.83 14.11 -2.47
C GLN A 13 73.10 13.40 -1.33
N ASP A 14 73.68 12.32 -0.79
CA ASP A 14 73.04 11.49 0.23
C ASP A 14 72.83 12.21 1.57
N PHE A 15 73.60 13.26 1.87
CA PHE A 15 73.54 14.01 3.15
C PHE A 15 73.43 15.53 2.97
N GLN A 16 72.58 15.98 2.05
CA GLN A 16 72.35 17.42 1.86
C GLN A 16 71.53 18.01 3.01
N LYS A 17 72.22 18.73 3.90
CA LYS A 17 71.58 19.57 4.91
C LYS A 17 70.86 20.73 4.20
N VAL A 18 69.54 20.78 4.36
CA VAL A 18 68.72 21.88 3.82
C VAL A 18 69.18 23.19 4.46
N LYS A 19 69.52 24.18 3.62
CA LYS A 19 69.92 25.51 4.09
C LYS A 19 68.77 26.13 4.89
N LEU A 20 69.07 26.53 6.12
CA LEU A 20 68.13 27.20 7.03
C LEU A 20 67.62 28.49 6.35
N ARG A 21 66.32 28.54 6.08
CA ARG A 21 65.65 29.77 5.66
C ARG A 21 65.11 30.45 6.91
N ILE A 22 65.56 31.68 7.17
CA ILE A 22 65.12 32.48 8.32
C ILE A 22 63.59 32.64 8.25
N GLY A 23 62.91 32.46 9.39
CA GLY A 23 61.45 32.61 9.51
C GLY A 23 60.60 31.33 9.35
N LYS A 24 61.18 30.18 9.02
CA LYS A 24 60.46 28.88 9.01
C LYS A 24 60.76 28.08 10.29
N LYS A 25 59.76 27.38 10.82
CA LYS A 25 59.95 26.45 11.95
C LYS A 25 61.03 25.42 11.59
N LEU A 26 61.91 25.15 12.55
CA LEU A 26 62.95 24.15 12.41
C LEU A 26 62.30 22.80 12.08
N GLN A 27 62.71 22.21 10.96
CA GLN A 27 62.22 20.88 10.59
C GLN A 27 62.72 19.86 11.61
N PRO A 28 61.89 18.85 11.97
CA PRO A 28 62.33 17.79 12.85
C PRO A 28 63.57 17.10 12.29
N ALA A 29 64.42 16.56 13.17
CA ALA A 29 65.63 15.86 12.78
C ALA A 29 65.31 14.72 11.80
N GLN A 30 66.21 14.42 10.87
CA GLN A 30 65.98 13.42 9.82
C GLN A 30 65.74 12.00 10.35
N ASN A 31 66.14 11.73 11.60
CA ASN A 31 65.93 10.45 12.28
C ASN A 31 64.68 10.45 13.18
N ALA A 32 63.86 11.50 13.15
CA ALA A 32 62.68 11.60 13.98
C ALA A 32 61.55 10.73 13.40
N THR A 33 61.11 9.74 14.18
CA THR A 33 59.96 8.92 13.84
C THR A 33 58.68 9.68 14.18
N ASP A 34 57.82 9.92 13.18
CA ASP A 34 56.50 10.50 13.40
C ASP A 34 55.57 9.45 14.04
N THR A 35 55.09 9.74 15.24
CA THR A 35 54.17 8.87 16.01
C THR A 35 52.71 9.31 15.90
N SER A 36 52.40 10.23 14.98
CA SER A 36 51.03 10.66 14.74
C SER A 36 50.26 9.63 13.89
N PHE A 37 49.58 8.71 14.56
CA PHE A 37 48.62 7.82 13.90
C PHE A 37 47.18 8.25 14.20
N LYS A 38 46.30 8.08 13.22
CA LYS A 38 44.85 8.28 13.37
C LYS A 38 44.16 6.96 13.09
N SER A 39 43.56 6.37 14.12
CA SER A 39 42.68 5.20 13.97
C SER A 39 41.22 5.66 13.91
N ARG A 40 40.44 5.06 13.03
CA ARG A 40 38.97 5.22 12.97
C ARG A 40 38.33 3.86 13.16
N SER A 41 37.30 3.81 13.99
CA SER A 41 36.52 2.59 14.19
C SER A 41 35.68 2.30 12.94
N ILE A 42 35.60 1.03 12.55
CA ILE A 42 34.73 0.56 11.46
C ILE A 42 33.34 0.36 12.07
N PHE A 43 32.37 1.16 11.63
CA PHE A 43 30.97 0.93 11.98
C PHE A 43 30.42 -0.17 11.08
N ILE A 44 30.19 -1.35 11.67
CA ILE A 44 29.47 -2.44 11.01
C ILE A 44 27.99 -2.24 11.34
N PRO A 45 27.12 -1.90 10.36
CA PRO A 45 25.68 -1.88 10.61
C PRO A 45 25.26 -3.27 11.06
N SER A 46 24.51 -3.35 12.16
CA SER A 46 24.07 -4.60 12.76
C SER A 46 23.40 -5.51 11.72
N GLN A 47 24.11 -6.52 11.23
CA GLN A 47 23.56 -7.53 10.33
C GLN A 47 22.85 -8.58 11.18
N LEU A 48 21.52 -8.66 11.01
CA LEU A 48 20.67 -9.75 11.51
C LEU A 48 21.10 -10.29 12.88
N GLN A 49 21.08 -9.44 13.90
CA GLN A 49 21.23 -9.93 15.28
C GLN A 49 20.20 -11.05 15.49
N GLN A 50 20.64 -12.20 16.03
CA GLN A 50 19.72 -13.20 16.56
C GLN A 50 18.78 -12.45 17.49
N LYS A 51 17.51 -12.33 17.08
CA LYS A 51 16.52 -11.58 17.83
C LYS A 51 16.39 -12.27 19.17
N LEU A 52 16.89 -11.61 20.22
CA LEU A 52 16.59 -11.96 21.59
C LEU A 52 15.07 -12.06 21.73
N ASP A 53 14.60 -13.14 22.34
CA ASP A 53 13.24 -13.70 22.32
C ASP A 53 12.10 -12.79 22.85
N SER A 54 12.31 -11.47 22.95
CA SER A 54 11.40 -10.52 23.59
C SER A 54 10.46 -9.78 22.65
N GLU A 55 10.74 -9.71 21.34
CA GLU A 55 9.84 -9.02 20.41
C GLU A 55 8.86 -10.00 19.75
N PRO A 56 7.56 -9.66 19.68
CA PRO A 56 6.56 -10.50 19.03
C PRO A 56 6.84 -10.56 17.52
N THR A 57 6.91 -11.79 16.99
CA THR A 57 7.29 -12.04 15.60
C THR A 57 6.28 -12.94 14.87
N ASN A 58 6.31 -12.85 13.53
CA ASN A 58 5.50 -13.72 12.67
C ASN A 58 6.11 -15.13 12.53
N GLN A 59 5.48 -16.00 11.73
CA GLN A 59 5.98 -17.35 11.41
C GLN A 59 7.41 -17.39 10.87
N ARG A 60 7.85 -16.31 10.24
CA ARG A 60 9.17 -16.15 9.61
C ARG A 60 10.13 -15.35 10.50
N ASN A 61 9.84 -15.20 11.79
CA ASN A 61 10.63 -14.43 12.77
C ASN A 61 10.84 -12.94 12.40
N GLN A 62 9.89 -12.34 11.69
CA GLN A 62 9.92 -10.93 11.30
C GLN A 62 9.15 -10.07 12.32
N SER A 63 9.72 -8.93 12.71
CA SER A 63 9.08 -7.97 13.63
C SER A 63 8.08 -7.10 12.87
N LEU A 64 7.21 -6.40 13.60
CA LEU A 64 6.30 -5.41 13.01
C LEU A 64 7.06 -4.33 12.22
N LYS A 65 8.18 -3.85 12.76
CA LYS A 65 9.01 -2.81 12.12
C LYS A 65 9.61 -3.31 10.80
N ASP A 66 10.10 -4.54 10.78
CA ASP A 66 10.66 -5.16 9.57
C ASP A 66 9.57 -5.29 8.49
N LEU A 67 8.39 -5.79 8.86
CA LEU A 67 7.27 -5.94 7.94
C LEU A 67 6.81 -4.60 7.37
N LEU A 68 6.65 -3.57 8.20
CA LEU A 68 6.27 -2.23 7.74
C LEU A 68 7.32 -1.60 6.82
N SER A 69 8.60 -1.94 6.98
CA SER A 69 9.66 -1.53 6.05
C SER A 69 9.55 -2.23 4.70
N GLN A 70 9.18 -3.52 4.70
CA GLN A 70 9.04 -4.35 3.50
C GLN A 70 7.79 -4.01 2.68
N VAL A 71 6.72 -3.49 3.29
CA VAL A 71 5.52 -3.00 2.57
C VAL A 71 5.87 -1.92 1.53
N GLY A 72 6.92 -1.13 1.76
CA GLY A 72 7.39 -0.09 0.84
C GLY A 72 8.45 -0.55 -0.17
N HIS A 73 8.81 -1.84 -0.20
CA HIS A 73 9.92 -2.34 -0.99
C HIS A 73 9.64 -2.31 -2.51
N TYR A 74 10.67 -2.17 -3.34
CA TYR A 74 10.50 -2.12 -4.81
C TYR A 74 9.99 -3.45 -5.39
N SER A 75 10.37 -4.58 -4.78
CA SER A 75 9.95 -5.90 -5.23
C SER A 75 8.49 -6.18 -4.85
N VAL A 76 7.69 -6.57 -5.86
CA VAL A 76 6.28 -6.93 -5.70
C VAL A 76 6.09 -8.09 -4.72
N THR A 77 6.90 -9.14 -4.86
CA THR A 77 6.81 -10.34 -4.00
C THR A 77 7.06 -9.98 -2.55
N THR A 78 8.07 -9.17 -2.27
CA THR A 78 8.38 -8.71 -0.91
C THR A 78 7.25 -7.88 -0.31
N ARG A 79 6.63 -6.97 -1.09
CA ARG A 79 5.48 -6.20 -0.61
C ARG A 79 4.29 -7.09 -0.29
N GLN A 80 3.99 -8.04 -1.17
CA GLN A 80 2.89 -8.98 -1.00
C GLN A 80 3.09 -9.86 0.23
N GLU A 81 4.27 -10.46 0.37
CA GLU A 81 4.61 -11.30 1.52
C GLU A 81 4.61 -10.50 2.83
N ALA A 82 5.01 -9.24 2.80
CA ALA A 82 4.92 -8.37 3.98
C ALA A 82 3.47 -8.14 4.43
N LEU A 83 2.52 -7.95 3.49
CA LEU A 83 1.11 -7.79 3.83
C LEU A 83 0.50 -9.08 4.40
N VAL A 84 0.87 -10.24 3.84
CA VAL A 84 0.47 -11.55 4.39
C VAL A 84 1.09 -11.77 5.77
N GLY A 85 2.38 -11.44 5.93
CA GLY A 85 3.10 -11.54 7.19
C GLY A 85 2.53 -10.62 8.27
N LEU A 86 2.02 -9.42 7.91
CA LEU A 86 1.32 -8.54 8.83
C LEU A 86 0.02 -9.16 9.33
N LYS A 87 -0.75 -9.78 8.42
CA LYS A 87 -1.98 -10.49 8.80
C LYS A 87 -1.68 -11.62 9.79
N ASP A 88 -0.66 -12.43 9.51
CA ASP A 88 -0.23 -13.53 10.37
C ASP A 88 0.26 -13.03 11.74
N LEU A 89 0.96 -11.90 11.77
CA LEU A 89 1.44 -11.28 13.01
C LEU A 89 0.27 -10.81 13.88
N PHE A 90 -0.70 -10.10 13.30
CA PHE A 90 -1.86 -9.60 14.04
C PHE A 90 -2.79 -10.73 14.50
N GLN A 91 -2.87 -11.83 13.75
CA GLN A 91 -3.60 -13.02 14.18
C GLN A 91 -3.01 -13.70 15.43
N ARG A 92 -1.70 -13.54 15.66
CA ARG A 92 -1.02 -14.07 16.86
C ARG A 92 -0.99 -13.07 18.01
N HIS A 93 -0.84 -11.80 17.68
CA HIS A 93 -0.61 -10.71 18.62
C HIS A 93 -1.52 -9.52 18.29
N GLU A 94 -2.82 -9.65 18.62
CA GLU A 94 -3.83 -8.63 18.31
C GLU A 94 -3.54 -7.27 19.00
N TYR A 95 -2.93 -7.29 20.18
CA TYR A 95 -2.60 -6.06 20.93
C TYR A 95 -1.66 -5.12 20.16
N LEU A 96 -0.74 -5.67 19.35
CA LEU A 96 0.19 -4.88 18.53
C LEU A 96 -0.54 -3.98 17.53
N LEU A 97 -1.63 -4.49 16.95
CA LEU A 97 -2.47 -3.72 16.05
C LEU A 97 -3.09 -2.53 16.78
N GLN A 98 -3.56 -2.75 18.01
CA GLN A 98 -4.23 -1.72 18.79
C GLN A 98 -3.27 -0.63 19.26
N GLU A 99 -2.02 -0.96 19.56
CA GLU A 99 -0.97 0.00 19.96
C GLU A 99 -0.43 0.80 18.77
N ASN A 100 -0.27 0.16 17.62
CA ASN A 100 0.42 0.73 16.45
C ASN A 100 -0.52 1.10 15.30
N LEU A 101 -1.83 1.18 15.56
CA LEU A 101 -2.87 1.35 14.53
C LEU A 101 -2.56 2.47 13.53
N GLY A 102 -2.20 3.66 14.03
CA GLY A 102 -1.94 4.82 13.17
C GLY A 102 -0.78 4.61 12.20
N ILE A 103 0.30 3.96 12.65
CA ILE A 103 1.47 3.66 11.80
C ILE A 103 1.11 2.62 10.74
N VAL A 104 0.37 1.58 11.16
CA VAL A 104 -0.08 0.50 10.28
C VAL A 104 -1.02 1.05 9.20
N ILE A 105 -2.09 1.76 9.57
CA ILE A 105 -3.06 2.31 8.62
C ILE A 105 -2.39 3.27 7.66
N LYS A 106 -1.48 4.14 8.13
CA LYS A 106 -0.74 5.05 7.26
C LYS A 106 0.03 4.32 6.15
N ARG A 107 0.80 3.29 6.52
CA ARG A 107 1.60 2.53 5.53
C ARG A 107 0.77 1.64 4.63
N VAL A 108 -0.31 1.08 5.16
CA VAL A 108 -1.18 0.14 4.45
C VAL A 108 -2.12 0.90 3.49
N ALA A 109 -2.59 2.10 3.85
CA ALA A 109 -3.43 2.93 2.98
C ALA A 109 -2.72 3.38 1.69
N GLU A 110 -1.41 3.67 1.76
CA GLU A 110 -0.57 3.99 0.58
C GLU A 110 -0.57 2.86 -0.47
N LYS A 111 -0.88 1.62 -0.08
CA LYS A 111 -0.91 0.45 -0.97
C LYS A 111 -2.23 0.27 -1.72
N MET A 112 -3.25 1.08 -1.44
CA MET A 112 -4.51 1.07 -2.21
C MET A 112 -4.29 1.41 -3.69
N THR A 113 -3.26 2.20 -3.99
CA THR A 113 -2.85 2.61 -5.34
C THR A 113 -1.63 1.84 -5.86
N ASP A 114 -1.32 0.66 -5.32
CA ASP A 114 -0.18 -0.13 -5.80
C ASP A 114 -0.40 -0.59 -7.25
N SER A 115 0.68 -0.60 -8.04
CA SER A 115 0.62 -0.94 -9.46
C SER A 115 0.24 -2.40 -9.68
N ASP A 116 0.62 -3.29 -8.76
CA ASP A 116 0.44 -4.72 -8.91
C ASP A 116 -0.87 -5.23 -8.27
N PRO A 117 -1.72 -5.97 -9.00
CA PRO A 117 -3.00 -6.48 -8.49
C PRO A 117 -2.84 -7.48 -7.34
N SER A 118 -1.77 -8.26 -7.30
CA SER A 118 -1.50 -9.25 -6.25
C SER A 118 -1.32 -8.58 -4.90
N VAL A 119 -0.64 -7.42 -4.88
CA VAL A 119 -0.43 -6.60 -3.69
C VAL A 119 -1.75 -5.99 -3.23
N ARG A 120 -2.55 -5.43 -4.16
CA ARG A 120 -3.88 -4.87 -3.84
C ARG A 120 -4.84 -5.92 -3.28
N GLN A 121 -4.83 -7.13 -3.83
CA GLN A 121 -5.64 -8.23 -3.34
C GLN A 121 -5.20 -8.67 -1.94
N SER A 122 -3.90 -8.75 -1.68
CA SER A 122 -3.35 -9.11 -0.36
C SER A 122 -3.66 -8.03 0.68
N LEU A 123 -3.60 -6.76 0.28
CA LEU A 123 -4.07 -5.63 1.07
C LEU A 123 -5.54 -5.75 1.44
N LEU A 124 -6.40 -6.08 0.47
CA LEU A 124 -7.83 -6.25 0.72
C LEU A 124 -8.10 -7.33 1.77
N LEU A 125 -7.39 -8.46 1.69
CA LEU A 125 -7.47 -9.54 2.68
C LEU A 125 -6.98 -9.12 4.07
N LEU A 126 -5.92 -8.31 4.14
CA LEU A 126 -5.45 -7.73 5.40
C LEU A 126 -6.51 -6.80 6.01
N LEU A 127 -7.09 -5.89 5.22
CA LEU A 127 -8.13 -4.97 5.70
C LEU A 127 -9.42 -5.69 6.10
N CYS A 128 -9.78 -6.77 5.40
CA CYS A 128 -10.91 -7.64 5.78
C CYS A 128 -10.74 -8.22 7.20
N PHE A 129 -9.50 -8.48 7.60
CA PHE A 129 -9.16 -8.98 8.93
C PHE A 129 -9.04 -7.85 9.96
N VAL A 130 -8.40 -6.73 9.60
CA VAL A 130 -8.12 -5.61 10.50
C VAL A 130 -9.35 -4.78 10.85
N PHE A 131 -10.20 -4.44 9.87
CA PHE A 131 -11.32 -3.53 10.10
C PHE A 131 -12.36 -4.02 11.13
N PRO A 132 -12.73 -5.32 11.19
CA PRO A 132 -13.58 -5.85 12.26
C PRO A 132 -13.02 -5.68 13.68
N LEU A 133 -11.68 -5.64 13.82
CA LEU A 133 -11.00 -5.58 15.12
C LEU A 133 -10.85 -4.14 15.63
N VAL A 134 -11.14 -3.14 14.80
CA VAL A 134 -10.92 -1.73 15.12
C VAL A 134 -12.27 -1.04 15.28
N PRO A 135 -12.58 -0.51 16.47
CA PRO A 135 -13.81 0.25 16.68
C PRO A 135 -13.76 1.58 15.92
N GLN A 136 -14.93 2.07 15.50
CA GLN A 136 -15.05 3.24 14.62
C GLN A 136 -14.41 4.50 15.22
N GLU A 137 -14.49 4.68 16.54
CA GLU A 137 -13.97 5.85 17.26
C GLU A 137 -12.45 5.95 17.12
N ARG A 138 -11.74 4.81 17.10
CA ARG A 138 -10.28 4.78 16.93
C ARG A 138 -9.85 4.92 15.48
N MET A 139 -10.73 4.60 14.54
CA MET A 139 -10.51 4.81 13.11
C MET A 139 -10.78 6.26 12.68
N ALA A 140 -11.63 6.99 13.42
CA ALA A 140 -12.06 8.35 13.09
C ALA A 140 -10.90 9.33 12.76
N PRO A 141 -9.80 9.40 13.53
CA PRO A 141 -8.69 10.31 13.23
C PRO A 141 -7.96 10.00 11.91
N PHE A 142 -7.99 8.74 11.49
CA PHE A 142 -7.33 8.26 10.27
C PHE A 142 -8.26 8.25 9.06
N SER A 143 -9.55 8.55 9.26
CA SER A 143 -10.55 8.53 8.20
C SER A 143 -10.23 9.46 7.02
N PRO A 144 -9.73 10.70 7.22
CA PRO A 144 -9.41 11.57 6.07
C PRO A 144 -8.26 11.02 5.24
N LEU A 145 -7.27 10.38 5.88
CA LEU A 145 -6.14 9.75 5.21
C LEU A 145 -6.60 8.57 4.34
N VAL A 146 -7.45 7.70 4.89
CA VAL A 146 -7.99 6.55 4.16
C VAL A 146 -8.87 7.01 3.01
N THR A 147 -9.76 7.98 3.23
CA THR A 147 -10.61 8.52 2.16
C THR A 147 -9.80 9.21 1.07
N ALA A 148 -8.70 9.89 1.41
CA ALA A 148 -7.82 10.49 0.42
C ALA A 148 -7.18 9.44 -0.50
N HIS A 149 -6.54 8.41 0.09
CA HIS A 149 -5.95 7.32 -0.71
C HIS A 149 -6.99 6.55 -1.51
N LEU A 150 -8.17 6.32 -0.95
CA LEU A 150 -9.29 5.70 -1.65
C LEU A 150 -9.76 6.55 -2.83
N SER A 151 -9.90 7.87 -2.65
CA SER A 151 -10.26 8.80 -3.71
C SER A 151 -9.22 8.78 -4.83
N CYS A 152 -7.92 8.80 -4.49
CA CYS A 152 -6.85 8.66 -5.47
C CYS A 152 -6.93 7.34 -6.24
N ALA A 153 -7.30 6.23 -5.60
CA ALA A 153 -7.48 4.94 -6.26
C ALA A 153 -8.71 4.93 -7.18
N MET A 154 -9.83 5.54 -6.77
CA MET A 154 -11.05 5.64 -7.58
C MET A 154 -10.87 6.52 -8.82
N THR A 155 -10.04 7.56 -8.74
CA THR A 155 -9.74 8.47 -9.86
C THR A 155 -8.41 8.15 -10.54
N HIS A 156 -7.87 6.95 -10.34
CA HIS A 156 -6.56 6.58 -10.85
C HIS A 156 -6.53 6.49 -12.38
N ILE A 157 -5.38 6.71 -13.03
CA ILE A 157 -5.27 6.65 -14.49
C ILE A 157 -5.48 5.24 -15.07
N TYR A 158 -5.23 4.20 -14.25
CA TYR A 158 -5.40 2.81 -14.66
C TYR A 158 -6.73 2.24 -14.14
N ASP A 159 -7.51 1.73 -15.09
CA ASP A 159 -8.83 1.15 -14.93
C ASP A 159 -8.91 0.00 -13.89
N ASP A 160 -7.87 -0.84 -13.83
CA ASP A 160 -7.80 -1.98 -12.92
C ASP A 160 -7.72 -1.52 -11.46
N ILE A 161 -6.90 -0.50 -11.17
CA ILE A 161 -6.79 0.11 -9.85
C ILE A 161 -8.12 0.76 -9.45
N GLN A 162 -8.77 1.47 -10.38
CA GLN A 162 -10.11 2.02 -10.12
C GLN A 162 -11.11 0.92 -9.76
N HIS A 163 -11.11 -0.20 -10.48
CA HIS A 163 -12.05 -1.30 -10.22
C HIS A 163 -11.81 -2.02 -8.88
N ASP A 164 -10.54 -2.19 -8.51
CA ASP A 164 -10.15 -2.80 -7.23
C ASP A 164 -10.45 -1.88 -6.05
N SER A 165 -10.37 -0.55 -6.25
CA SER A 165 -10.69 0.44 -5.22
C SER A 165 -12.11 0.32 -4.67
N LEU A 166 -13.06 -0.14 -5.49
CA LEU A 166 -14.44 -0.39 -5.08
C LEU A 166 -14.56 -1.49 -4.02
N GLY A 167 -13.59 -2.41 -3.95
CA GLY A 167 -13.52 -3.41 -2.88
C GLY A 167 -13.10 -2.79 -1.55
N PHE A 168 -12.13 -1.88 -1.56
CA PHE A 168 -11.74 -1.13 -0.36
C PHE A 168 -12.89 -0.24 0.13
N LEU A 169 -13.59 0.43 -0.80
CA LEU A 169 -14.77 1.23 -0.47
C LEU A 169 -15.88 0.38 0.17
N GLU A 170 -16.12 -0.83 -0.35
CA GLU A 170 -17.10 -1.76 0.24
C GLU A 170 -16.79 -2.04 1.71
N LEU A 171 -15.53 -2.33 2.02
CA LEU A 171 -15.08 -2.59 3.38
C LEU A 171 -15.27 -1.37 4.27
N CYS A 172 -14.87 -0.19 3.78
CA CYS A 172 -15.00 1.05 4.54
C CYS A 172 -16.47 1.35 4.84
N LEU A 173 -17.39 1.12 3.90
CA LEU A 173 -18.82 1.31 4.12
C LEU A 173 -19.45 0.25 5.03
N ARG A 174 -18.92 -0.97 5.02
CA ARG A 174 -19.40 -2.04 5.88
C ARG A 174 -19.06 -1.80 7.35
N TYR A 175 -17.85 -1.35 7.65
CA TYR A 175 -17.37 -1.23 9.03
C TYR A 175 -17.39 0.21 9.57
N PHE A 176 -17.28 1.22 8.70
CA PHE A 176 -17.16 2.63 9.09
C PHE A 176 -18.06 3.56 8.25
N PRO A 177 -19.38 3.28 8.17
CA PRO A 177 -20.29 4.05 7.33
C PRO A 177 -20.31 5.55 7.67
N ASP A 178 -20.34 5.91 8.96
CA ASP A 178 -20.45 7.31 9.38
C ASP A 178 -19.20 8.14 9.00
N LEU A 179 -18.03 7.51 9.05
CA LEU A 179 -16.77 8.13 8.63
C LEU A 179 -16.76 8.41 7.13
N MET A 180 -17.33 7.50 6.32
CA MET A 180 -17.41 7.67 4.87
C MET A 180 -18.45 8.72 4.45
N VAL A 181 -19.57 8.81 5.18
CA VAL A 181 -20.63 9.82 4.96
C VAL A 181 -20.07 11.25 5.08
N THR A 182 -19.13 11.47 6.01
CA THR A 182 -18.52 12.79 6.24
C THR A 182 -17.84 13.34 4.98
N SER A 183 -17.27 12.47 4.15
CA SER A 183 -16.58 12.82 2.91
C SER A 183 -17.43 12.56 1.65
N SER A 184 -18.75 12.62 1.80
CA SER A 184 -19.70 12.23 0.75
C SER A 184 -19.60 13.03 -0.53
N SER A 185 -19.40 14.35 -0.44
CA SER A 185 -19.25 15.21 -1.62
C SER A 185 -18.11 14.75 -2.53
N GLN A 186 -16.96 14.40 -1.95
CA GLN A 186 -15.79 13.91 -2.67
C GLN A 186 -16.03 12.53 -3.27
N LEU A 187 -16.56 11.59 -2.49
CA LEU A 187 -16.81 10.22 -2.96
C LEU A 187 -17.85 10.17 -4.08
N ILE A 188 -18.92 10.98 -4.00
CA ILE A 188 -19.94 11.08 -5.07
C ILE A 188 -19.30 11.62 -6.36
N GLN A 189 -18.45 12.64 -6.27
CA GLN A 189 -17.73 13.15 -7.44
C GLN A 189 -16.84 12.08 -8.08
N ASN A 190 -16.17 11.25 -7.27
CA ASN A 190 -15.36 10.14 -7.76
C ASN A 190 -16.22 9.10 -8.50
N PHE A 191 -17.38 8.72 -7.93
CA PHE A 191 -18.33 7.83 -8.60
C PHE A 191 -18.82 8.39 -9.93
N VAL A 192 -19.19 9.67 -9.97
CA VAL A 192 -19.58 10.35 -11.22
C VAL A 192 -18.42 10.30 -12.22
N GLY A 193 -17.20 10.54 -11.77
CA GLY A 193 -15.98 10.41 -12.57
C GLY A 193 -15.85 9.03 -13.22
N MET A 194 -15.97 7.96 -12.43
CA MET A 194 -15.86 6.57 -12.89
C MET A 194 -16.99 6.16 -13.86
N ILE A 195 -18.19 6.71 -13.69
CA ILE A 195 -19.33 6.45 -14.58
C ILE A 195 -19.24 7.33 -15.83
N SER A 196 -18.61 8.51 -15.73
CA SER A 196 -18.50 9.46 -16.83
C SER A 196 -17.38 9.08 -17.82
N HIS A 197 -17.81 8.74 -19.02
CA HIS A 197 -17.22 9.18 -20.29
C HIS A 197 -16.29 10.40 -20.30
N GLN A 198 -15.00 10.32 -19.93
CA GLN A 198 -14.02 11.17 -20.61
C GLN A 198 -13.66 10.50 -21.92
N THR A 199 -14.32 10.90 -23.00
CA THR A 199 -13.84 10.60 -24.35
C THR A 199 -12.53 11.35 -24.52
N THR A 200 -11.40 10.76 -24.13
CA THR A 200 -10.13 11.19 -24.70
C THR A 200 -10.21 10.83 -26.17
N SER A 201 -10.50 11.84 -26.98
CA SER A 201 -10.39 11.80 -28.42
C SER A 201 -9.03 11.21 -28.77
N GLY A 202 -9.03 9.94 -29.15
CA GLY A 202 -7.83 9.24 -29.59
C GLY A 202 -7.22 10.00 -30.76
N THR A 203 -5.90 10.13 -30.70
CA THR A 203 -4.98 10.65 -31.70
C THR A 203 -5.46 10.38 -33.15
N LYS A 204 -6.16 11.35 -33.72
CA LYS A 204 -6.13 11.63 -35.15
C LYS A 204 -5.93 13.13 -35.29
N MET A 205 -4.80 13.48 -35.90
CA MET A 205 -4.48 14.84 -36.33
C MET A 205 -5.62 15.36 -37.22
N SER A 206 -6.50 16.20 -36.68
CA SER A 206 -7.34 17.07 -37.49
C SER A 206 -7.24 18.47 -36.92
N LYS A 207 -6.53 19.33 -37.64
CA LYS A 207 -6.51 20.78 -37.41
C LYS A 207 -7.94 21.30 -37.46
N GLY A 208 -8.40 21.95 -36.40
CA GLY A 208 -9.64 22.74 -36.42
C GLY A 208 -10.44 22.67 -35.13
N LEU A 209 -10.61 23.84 -34.51
CA LEU A 209 -11.54 24.20 -33.44
C LEU A 209 -11.43 23.46 -32.09
N GLN A 210 -11.08 24.24 -31.07
CA GLN A 210 -11.15 23.86 -29.65
C GLN A 210 -12.60 23.58 -29.24
N HIS A 211 -13.04 22.33 -29.35
CA HIS A 211 -14.22 21.88 -28.63
C HIS A 211 -13.82 21.51 -27.21
N LYS A 212 -14.33 22.27 -26.23
CA LYS A 212 -14.31 21.91 -24.80
C LYS A 212 -14.75 20.44 -24.67
N ALA A 213 -13.87 19.59 -24.11
CA ALA A 213 -14.21 18.21 -23.80
C ALA A 213 -15.41 18.19 -22.84
N GLY A 214 -16.61 17.92 -23.37
CA GLY A 214 -17.81 17.78 -22.56
C GLY A 214 -17.74 16.50 -21.74
N LYS A 215 -17.93 16.60 -20.41
CA LYS A 215 -18.17 15.44 -19.55
C LYS A 215 -19.56 14.88 -19.89
N GLY A 216 -19.62 13.91 -20.80
CA GLY A 216 -20.85 13.21 -21.15
C GLY A 216 -21.07 11.99 -20.25
N LEU A 217 -22.23 11.89 -19.62
CA LEU A 217 -22.70 10.65 -19.00
C LEU A 217 -23.08 9.68 -20.13
N SER A 218 -22.14 8.86 -20.58
CA SER A 218 -22.46 7.80 -21.55
C SER A 218 -22.94 6.57 -20.81
N VAL A 219 -24.20 6.18 -21.05
CA VAL A 219 -24.80 4.94 -20.56
C VAL A 219 -24.17 3.71 -21.24
N ASN A 220 -23.35 3.91 -22.28
CA ASN A 220 -22.65 2.83 -22.98
C ASN A 220 -21.15 3.11 -23.22
N PRO A 221 -20.31 2.92 -22.18
CA PRO A 221 -18.86 2.77 -22.28
C PRO A 221 -18.45 1.81 -23.41
N LYS A 222 -17.50 2.15 -24.28
CA LYS A 222 -16.72 1.14 -25.04
C LYS A 222 -15.28 1.19 -24.50
N GLY A 223 -14.89 0.21 -23.68
CA GLY A 223 -13.59 0.13 -22.99
C GLY A 223 -13.50 -1.12 -22.10
N LYS A 224 -12.36 -1.53 -21.54
CA LYS A 224 -12.30 -2.77 -20.72
C LYS A 224 -13.04 -2.66 -19.37
N LEU A 225 -13.24 -1.45 -18.82
CA LEU A 225 -14.22 -1.14 -17.76
C LEU A 225 -15.70 -1.21 -18.21
N SER A 226 -15.97 -1.48 -19.49
CA SER A 226 -17.31 -1.62 -20.07
C SER A 226 -17.97 -2.97 -19.75
N SER A 227 -17.27 -3.92 -19.13
CA SER A 227 -17.91 -5.18 -18.76
C SER A 227 -19.15 -4.90 -17.90
N LEU A 228 -20.27 -5.56 -18.20
CA LEU A 228 -21.50 -5.41 -17.43
C LEU A 228 -21.24 -5.58 -15.92
N ARG A 229 -20.31 -6.48 -15.57
CA ARG A 229 -19.88 -6.78 -14.20
C ARG A 229 -19.21 -5.60 -13.50
N SER A 230 -18.35 -4.84 -14.17
CA SER A 230 -17.71 -3.66 -13.58
C SER A 230 -18.71 -2.54 -13.34
N ARG A 231 -19.61 -2.27 -14.30
CA ARG A 231 -20.69 -1.27 -14.13
C ARG A 231 -21.61 -1.63 -12.98
N LEU A 232 -22.03 -2.89 -12.93
CA LEU A 232 -22.89 -3.41 -11.86
C LEU A 232 -22.22 -3.22 -10.50
N LYS A 233 -20.93 -3.54 -10.37
CA LYS A 233 -20.18 -3.33 -9.11
C LYS A 233 -20.15 -1.85 -8.70
N VAL A 234 -19.88 -0.93 -9.63
CA VAL A 234 -19.89 0.52 -9.36
C VAL A 234 -21.26 0.97 -8.86
N LEU A 235 -22.34 0.59 -9.56
CA LEU A 235 -23.71 0.96 -9.19
C LEU A 235 -24.14 0.33 -7.86
N GLN A 236 -23.71 -0.90 -7.58
CA GLN A 236 -23.96 -1.56 -6.29
C GLN A 236 -23.29 -0.79 -5.15
N GLN A 237 -22.03 -0.37 -5.31
CA GLN A 237 -21.37 0.41 -4.26
C GLN A 237 -21.95 1.80 -4.11
N LEU A 238 -22.34 2.45 -5.22
CA LEU A 238 -23.03 3.73 -5.15
C LEU A 238 -24.35 3.59 -4.38
N LEU A 239 -25.13 2.54 -4.65
CA LEU A 239 -26.37 2.27 -3.93
C LEU A 239 -26.12 1.97 -2.44
N ALA A 240 -25.09 1.19 -2.11
CA ALA A 240 -24.68 0.95 -0.73
C ALA A 240 -24.28 2.25 -0.03
N PHE A 241 -23.57 3.13 -0.73
CA PHE A 241 -23.19 4.44 -0.25
C PHE A 241 -24.39 5.33 0.02
N LEU A 242 -25.31 5.45 -0.93
CA LEU A 242 -26.54 6.24 -0.80
C LEU A 242 -27.42 5.75 0.37
N LYS A 243 -27.50 4.43 0.59
CA LYS A 243 -28.19 3.86 1.76
C LYS A 243 -27.53 4.25 3.08
N ALA A 244 -26.20 4.28 3.13
CA ALA A 244 -25.48 4.76 4.30
C ALA A 244 -25.74 6.26 4.56
N LEU A 245 -25.78 7.08 3.50
CA LEU A 245 -26.15 8.51 3.60
C LEU A 245 -27.57 8.70 4.12
N GLU A 246 -28.55 7.95 3.59
CA GLU A 246 -29.93 8.01 4.03
C GLU A 246 -30.06 7.63 5.51
N SER A 247 -29.40 6.55 5.92
CA SER A 247 -29.40 6.08 7.31
C SER A 247 -28.83 7.12 8.27
N SER A 248 -27.74 7.80 7.87
CA SER A 248 -27.16 8.89 8.64
C SER A 248 -28.07 10.13 8.70
N THR A 249 -28.80 10.45 7.63
CA THR A 249 -29.71 11.61 7.61
C THR A 249 -30.91 11.40 8.53
N ASN A 250 -31.45 10.18 8.56
CA ASN A 250 -32.60 9.84 9.40
C ASN A 250 -32.27 9.83 10.90
N SER A 251 -31.03 9.48 11.29
CA SER A 251 -30.61 9.54 12.71
C SER A 251 -30.49 10.98 13.23
N PHE A 252 -30.17 11.96 12.36
CA PHE A 252 -30.16 13.38 12.74
C PHE A 252 -31.57 13.99 12.93
N GLN A 253 -32.60 13.46 12.26
CA GLN A 253 -33.97 13.99 12.41
C GLN A 253 -34.62 13.62 13.76
N GLY A 254 -34.05 12.67 14.51
CA GLY A 254 -34.53 12.24 15.83
C GLY A 254 -34.02 13.06 17.03
N ARG A 255 -33.14 14.04 16.83
CA ARG A 255 -32.64 14.95 17.89
C ARG A 255 -32.69 16.40 17.42
N ASN A 256 -33.86 17.03 17.49
CA ASN A 256 -33.95 18.49 17.42
C ASN A 256 -34.50 19.03 18.75
N PRO A 257 -33.76 19.95 19.38
CA PRO A 257 -34.39 21.21 19.75
C PRO A 257 -33.51 22.37 19.27
N PHE A 258 -33.86 22.97 18.14
CA PHE A 258 -34.08 24.42 17.97
C PHE A 258 -34.11 24.81 16.49
N SER A 259 -35.24 25.38 16.09
CA SER A 259 -35.40 26.08 14.82
C SER A 259 -34.55 27.34 14.78
N SER A 260 -33.76 27.53 13.72
CA SER A 260 -33.63 28.83 13.08
C SER A 260 -33.19 28.72 11.61
N ARG A 261 -34.22 28.70 10.76
CA ARG A 261 -34.35 29.42 9.48
C ARG A 261 -33.05 29.91 8.83
N ASN A 262 -32.59 29.18 7.80
CA ASN A 262 -32.10 29.80 6.57
C ASN A 262 -32.59 28.95 5.39
N HIS A 263 -33.43 29.59 4.58
CA HIS A 263 -34.18 29.02 3.47
C HIS A 263 -33.28 29.06 2.23
N VAL A 264 -32.97 27.90 1.65
CA VAL A 264 -32.56 27.81 0.25
C VAL A 264 -33.61 26.96 -0.44
N ASP A 265 -34.45 27.63 -1.21
CA ASP A 265 -35.54 27.06 -1.97
C ASP A 265 -34.98 26.25 -3.15
N LEU A 266 -35.05 24.92 -3.06
CA LEU A 266 -35.07 24.07 -4.24
C LEU A 266 -36.46 23.44 -4.34
N SER A 267 -37.35 24.16 -5.03
CA SER A 267 -38.56 23.60 -5.62
C SER A 267 -38.20 22.37 -6.45
N SER A 268 -38.51 21.19 -5.92
CA SER A 268 -38.47 19.95 -6.68
C SER A 268 -39.64 19.06 -6.25
N LYS A 269 -40.54 18.85 -7.22
CA LYS A 269 -41.63 17.89 -7.13
C LYS A 269 -41.05 16.52 -6.75
N LYS A 270 -41.46 15.99 -5.60
CA LYS A 270 -41.10 14.64 -5.15
C LYS A 270 -41.67 13.60 -6.13
N PRO A 271 -40.86 12.75 -6.79
CA PRO A 271 -41.36 11.45 -7.20
C PRO A 271 -41.35 10.53 -5.98
N VAL A 272 -42.54 10.07 -5.58
CA VAL A 272 -42.71 9.01 -4.59
C VAL A 272 -42.25 7.71 -5.24
N PHE A 273 -41.04 7.25 -4.93
CA PHE A 273 -40.60 5.92 -5.31
C PHE A 273 -41.06 4.91 -4.26
N HIS A 274 -42.14 4.22 -4.56
CA HIS A 274 -42.61 3.08 -3.79
C HIS A 274 -41.79 1.85 -4.22
N LEU A 275 -40.70 1.53 -3.51
CA LEU A 275 -40.03 0.24 -3.68
C LEU A 275 -40.54 -0.75 -2.62
N ARG A 276 -41.39 -1.67 -3.07
CA ARG A 276 -41.79 -2.86 -2.31
C ARG A 276 -40.56 -3.72 -1.99
N SER A 277 -40.50 -4.17 -0.74
CA SER A 277 -39.55 -5.12 -0.18
C SER A 277 -39.39 -6.36 -1.07
N ILE A 278 -38.22 -6.52 -1.68
CA ILE A 278 -37.83 -7.71 -2.44
C ILE A 278 -36.36 -8.02 -2.09
N TYR A 279 -36.21 -9.12 -1.33
CA TYR A 279 -35.06 -10.02 -1.19
C TYR A 279 -33.94 -9.68 -0.19
N GLN A 280 -34.02 -10.38 0.94
CA GLN A 280 -32.85 -10.89 1.65
C GLN A 280 -32.13 -11.91 0.75
N HIS A 281 -30.89 -11.62 0.35
CA HIS A 281 -29.94 -12.66 -0.02
C HIS A 281 -28.68 -12.50 0.81
N LYS A 282 -28.43 -13.53 1.64
CA LYS A 282 -27.15 -13.88 2.24
C LYS A 282 -26.04 -13.74 1.18
N PHE A 283 -25.17 -12.74 1.33
CA PHE A 283 -23.90 -12.68 0.62
C PHE A 283 -22.98 -13.77 1.18
N ARG A 284 -22.98 -14.94 0.53
CA ARG A 284 -21.94 -15.97 0.72
C ARG A 284 -20.64 -15.43 0.14
N PHE A 285 -19.62 -15.27 0.98
CA PHE A 285 -18.24 -15.16 0.52
C PHE A 285 -17.85 -16.45 -0.20
N CYS A 286 -17.36 -16.32 -1.43
CA CYS A 286 -16.71 -17.39 -2.15
C CYS A 286 -15.34 -17.62 -1.52
N SER A 287 -15.14 -18.80 -0.93
CA SER A 287 -13.84 -19.30 -0.51
C SER A 287 -12.88 -19.27 -1.69
N ILE A 288 -11.95 -18.31 -1.69
CA ILE A 288 -10.76 -18.37 -2.55
C ILE A 288 -9.85 -19.43 -1.90
N GLN A 289 -10.11 -20.69 -2.24
CA GLN A 289 -9.16 -21.77 -2.01
C GLN A 289 -8.01 -21.59 -3.00
N LEU A 290 -6.85 -21.23 -2.46
CA LEU A 290 -5.55 -21.33 -3.12
C LEU A 290 -5.33 -22.79 -3.55
N LYS A 291 -5.64 -23.11 -4.81
CA LYS A 291 -5.08 -24.30 -5.46
C LYS A 291 -3.62 -23.98 -5.78
N ASN A 292 -2.76 -24.38 -4.86
CA ASN A 292 -1.32 -24.41 -5.05
C ASN A 292 -1.01 -25.47 -6.11
N GLN A 293 -0.64 -25.03 -7.31
CA GLN A 293 -0.23 -25.90 -8.39
C GLN A 293 1.29 -25.75 -8.55
N SER A 294 2.04 -26.38 -7.65
CA SER A 294 3.47 -26.58 -7.83
C SER A 294 3.68 -27.69 -8.86
N TYR A 295 4.20 -27.31 -10.02
CA TYR A 295 4.73 -28.23 -11.02
C TYR A 295 6.25 -27.98 -11.11
N TYR A 296 7.05 -28.86 -10.52
CA TYR A 296 8.44 -29.09 -10.89
C TYR A 296 8.68 -30.60 -10.83
N PRO A 297 9.12 -31.24 -11.93
CA PRO A 297 9.39 -32.68 -11.97
C PRO A 297 10.86 -32.95 -11.68
N SER A 298 11.16 -34.12 -11.08
CA SER A 298 12.35 -34.98 -11.31
C SER A 298 12.50 -35.99 -10.13
N PRO A 299 13.32 -37.07 -10.24
CA PRO A 299 12.83 -38.39 -10.63
C PRO A 299 13.30 -39.52 -9.67
N TRP A 300 12.91 -40.77 -9.99
CA TRP A 300 13.40 -42.04 -9.42
C TRP A 300 12.84 -42.45 -8.05
N THR A 301 11.85 -43.36 -8.05
CA THR A 301 12.09 -44.74 -7.56
C THR A 301 10.92 -45.67 -7.94
N THR A 302 11.28 -46.72 -8.67
CA THR A 302 10.51 -47.93 -8.97
C THR A 302 10.29 -48.74 -7.69
N LEU A 303 9.10 -49.32 -7.48
CA LEU A 303 8.87 -50.74 -7.11
C LEU A 303 7.42 -51.04 -6.66
N GLN A 304 6.77 -51.91 -7.45
CA GLN A 304 5.87 -53.03 -7.13
C GLN A 304 4.76 -52.86 -6.06
N CYS A 305 3.47 -52.95 -6.43
CA CYS A 305 2.69 -54.18 -6.68
C CYS A 305 2.29 -54.91 -5.37
N LEU A 306 0.99 -54.88 -5.00
CA LEU A 306 0.19 -56.09 -4.79
C LEU A 306 -1.28 -55.80 -4.49
N VAL A 307 -2.11 -56.57 -5.19
CA VAL A 307 -3.53 -56.85 -4.96
C VAL A 307 -3.75 -57.52 -3.60
N CYS A 308 -4.80 -57.16 -2.86
CA CYS A 308 -5.55 -58.17 -2.10
C CYS A 308 -7.00 -57.77 -1.82
N HIS A 309 -7.84 -58.76 -2.05
CA HIS A 309 -9.29 -58.87 -1.91
C HIS A 309 -9.60 -59.52 -0.55
N GLN A 310 -10.87 -59.45 -0.12
CA GLN A 310 -11.55 -60.14 1.01
C GLN A 310 -11.67 -59.33 2.31
N GLN A 311 -12.71 -59.48 3.15
CA GLN A 311 -14.11 -59.92 3.09
C GLN A 311 -14.62 -59.86 4.54
N THR A 312 -15.91 -59.58 4.75
CA THR A 312 -16.72 -59.87 5.97
C THR A 312 -16.36 -59.11 7.26
N GLN A 313 -17.21 -58.81 8.24
CA GLN A 313 -18.56 -59.20 8.72
C GLN A 313 -19.13 -57.90 9.37
N LYS A 314 -20.43 -57.54 9.37
CA LYS A 314 -21.61 -58.22 9.93
C LYS A 314 -22.85 -57.44 9.48
#